data_AF-A0AAU9U2H7-F1
#
_entry.id   AF-A0AAU9U2H7-F1
#
_cell.length_a   1.000
_cell.length_b   1.000
_cell.length_c   1.000
_cell.angle_alpha   90.00
_cell.angle_beta   90.00
_cell.angle_gamma   90.00
#
_symmetry.space_group_name_H-M   'P 1'
#
loop_
_entity.id
_entity.type
_entity.pdbx_description
1 polymer ?
#
loop_
_entity_poly.entity_id
_entity_poly.type
_entity_poly.pdbx_seq_one_letter_code
_entity_poly.pdbx_strand_id
1 'polypeptide(L)' 'MGIIRQVPVEWSMEELVTNIEVPSGYGGVVKARRLSRKSMNDQNSPVWIPTQSVVLTFNGQKLPPHVYCYFTSLSAYPM' A
#
# COMPACT_ATOMS: atom_id res chain seq x y z
N MET A 1 10.27 7.51 2.93
CA MET A 1 8.84 7.11 2.91
C MET A 1 8.41 7.00 1.45
N GLY A 2 7.67 5.96 1.10
CA GLY A 2 7.14 5.77 -0.26
C GLY A 2 5.62 5.64 -0.23
N ILE A 3 4.95 5.97 -1.33
CA ILE A 3 3.51 5.78 -1.49
C ILE A 3 3.32 4.68 -2.53
N ILE A 4 2.57 3.64 -2.16
CA ILE A 4 2.08 2.64 -3.09
C ILE A 4 0.60 2.87 -3.35
N ARG A 5 0.17 2.58 -4.58
CA ARG A 5 -1.21 2.69 -5.05
C ARG A 5 -1.72 1.29 -5.40
N GLN A 6 -3.04 1.17 -5.59
CA GLN A 6 -3.72 -0.10 -5.92
C GLN A 6 -3.68 -1.17 -4.83
N VAL A 7 -3.58 -0.77 -3.55
CA VAL A 7 -3.71 -1.71 -2.44
C VAL A 7 -5.19 -1.94 -2.13
N PRO A 8 -5.69 -3.19 -2.15
CA PRO A 8 -7.06 -3.52 -1.76
C PRO A 8 -7.42 -2.99 -0.37
N VAL A 9 -8.59 -2.38 -0.25
CA VAL A 9 -9.03 -1.73 1.00
C VAL A 9 -9.32 -2.73 2.12
N GLU A 10 -9.47 -4.00 1.79
CA GLU A 10 -9.73 -5.09 2.73
C GLU A 10 -8.45 -5.60 3.41
N TRP A 11 -7.27 -5.23 2.91
CA TRP A 11 -6.01 -5.67 3.49
C TRP A 11 -5.64 -4.89 4.75
N SER A 12 -5.28 -5.65 5.79
CA SER A 12 -4.68 -5.15 7.03
C SER A 12 -3.28 -4.61 6.78
N MET A 13 -2.94 -3.51 7.47
CA MET A 13 -1.63 -2.89 7.33
C MET A 13 -0.50 -3.78 7.85
N GLU A 14 -0.78 -4.60 8.87
CA GLU A 14 0.16 -5.55 9.48
C GLU A 14 0.52 -6.65 8.48
N GLU A 15 -0.49 -7.30 7.90
CA GLU A 15 -0.33 -8.28 6.82
C GLU A 15 0.44 -7.70 5.63
N LEU A 16 0.16 -6.45 5.26
CA LEU A 16 0.87 -5.78 4.18
C LEU A 16 2.36 -5.59 4.49
N VAL A 17 2.73 -5.20 5.71
CA VAL A 17 4.14 -5.05 6.09
C VAL A 17 4.87 -6.38 6.05
N THR A 18 4.23 -7.47 6.51
CA THR A 18 4.81 -8.82 6.52
C THR A 18 4.99 -9.38 5.11
N ASN A 19 4.09 -9.07 4.18
CA ASN A 19 4.09 -9.62 2.82
C ASN A 19 4.79 -8.70 1.78
N ILE A 20 5.35 -7.57 2.19
CA ILE A 20 6.15 -6.73 1.28
C ILE A 20 7.59 -7.22 1.26
N GLU A 21 8.04 -7.57 0.06
CA GLU A 21 9.45 -7.81 -0.23
C GLU A 21 10.06 -6.61 -0.94
N VAL A 22 11.18 -6.16 -0.38
CA VAL A 22 12.06 -5.16 -0.98
C VAL A 22 13.21 -5.85 -1.69
N PRO A 23 13.64 -5.34 -2.86
CA PRO A 23 14.80 -5.87 -3.56
C PRO A 23 16.07 -5.80 -2.70
N SER A 24 17.02 -6.69 -3.00
CA SER A 24 18.30 -6.79 -2.27
C SER A 24 19.06 -5.46 -2.29
N GLY A 25 19.59 -5.04 -1.14
CA GLY A 25 20.33 -3.78 -0.98
C GLY A 25 19.48 -2.57 -0.56
N TYR A 26 18.19 -2.77 -0.29
CA TYR A 26 17.28 -1.75 0.26
C TYR A 26 16.83 -2.09 1.68
N GLY A 27 16.39 -1.05 2.38
CA GLY A 27 15.83 -1.16 3.71
C GLY A 27 14.47 -1.86 3.74
N GLY A 28 14.24 -2.74 4.73
CA GLY A 28 12.94 -3.38 4.95
C GLY A 28 11.82 -2.41 5.28
N VAL A 29 10.56 -2.82 5.12
CA VAL A 29 9.39 -2.02 5.53
C VAL A 29 9.22 -2.11 7.04
N VAL A 30 9.10 -0.96 7.71
CA VAL A 30 8.87 -0.84 9.16
C VAL A 30 7.40 -0.65 9.48
N LYS A 31 6.71 0.14 8.66
CA LYS A 31 5.35 0.57 8.95
C LYS A 31 4.59 0.85 7.67
N ALA A 32 3.35 0.41 7.61
CA ALA A 32 2.38 0.79 6.60
C ALA A 32 1.29 1.68 7.23
N ARG A 33 0.87 2.71 6.50
CA ARG A 33 -0.24 3.59 6.88
C ARG A 33 -1.13 3.85 5.69
N ARG A 34 -2.40 3.46 5.77
CA ARG A 34 -3.39 3.80 4.74
C ARG A 34 -3.74 5.27 4.76
N LEU A 35 -3.86 5.84 3.57
CA LEU A 35 -4.43 7.16 3.38
C LEU A 35 -5.95 7.06 3.30
N SER A 36 -6.63 7.96 4.00
CA SER A 36 -8.07 8.12 3.91
C SER A 36 -8.38 9.46 3.25
N ARG A 37 -9.36 9.47 2.35
CA ARG A 37 -9.84 10.69 1.70
C ARG A 37 -11.07 11.18 2.45
N LYS A 38 -11.11 12.48 2.72
CA LYS A 38 -12.32 13.14 3.21
C LYS A 38 -13.34 13.19 2.07
N SER A 39 -14.50 12.58 2.29
CA SER A 39 -15.67 12.68 1.43
C SER A 39 -16.81 13.33 2.21
N MET A 40 -17.64 14.11 1.54
CA MET A 40 -18.89 14.60 2.12
C MET A 40 -19.98 13.61 1.74
N ASN A 41 -20.70 13.10 2.73
CA ASN A 41 -21.92 12.34 2.48
C ASN A 41 -23.07 13.30 2.14
N ASP A 42 -24.16 12.76 1.56
CA ASP A 42 -25.40 13.50 1.23
C ASP A 42 -25.98 14.32 2.39
N GLN A 43 -25.67 13.95 3.64
CA GLN A 43 -26.10 14.64 4.86
C GLN A 43 -25.10 15.71 5.35
N ASN A 44 -24.16 16.16 4.50
CA ASN A 44 -23.19 17.22 4.81
C ASN A 44 -22.20 16.89 5.95
N SER A 45 -22.07 15.61 6.32
CA SER A 45 -21.11 15.15 7.33
C SER A 45 -19.78 14.69 6.69
N PRO A 46 -18.62 15.02 7.28
CA PRO A 46 -17.33 14.59 6.76
C PRO A 46 -17.05 13.13 7.13
N VAL A 47 -17.04 12.25 6.13
CA VAL A 47 -16.69 10.84 6.28
C VAL A 47 -15.30 10.58 5.72
N TRP A 48 -14.49 9.82 6.46
CA TRP A 48 -13.15 9.40 6.03
C TRP A 48 -13.23 8.06 5.32
N ILE A 49 -13.11 8.07 4.00
CA ILE A 49 -13.16 6.86 3.19
C ILE A 49 -11.73 6.33 3.03
N PRO A 50 -11.44 5.07 3.40
CA PRO A 50 -10.12 4.50 3.20
C PRO A 50 -9.84 4.37 1.69
N THR A 51 -8.65 4.79 1.27
CA THR A 51 -8.24 4.74 -0.15
C THR A 51 -7.34 3.56 -0.42
N GLN A 52 -7.16 3.26 -1.71
CA GLN A 52 -6.20 2.26 -2.19
C GLN A 52 -4.73 2.73 -2.12
N SER A 53 -4.47 3.88 -1.50
CA SER A 53 -3.13 4.43 -1.33
C SER A 53 -2.61 4.15 0.08
N VAL A 54 -1.40 3.60 0.16
CA VAL A 54 -0.73 3.28 1.42
C VAL A 54 0.66 3.89 1.44
N VAL A 55 1.00 4.53 2.54
CA VAL A 55 2.33 5.06 2.82
C VAL A 55 3.14 3.96 3.50
N LEU A 56 4.31 3.67 2.95
CA LEU A 56 5.30 2.76 3.51
C LEU A 56 6.47 3.55 4.09
N THR A 57 6.83 3.19 5.31
CA THR A 57 8.06 3.62 5.98
C THR A 57 9.09 2.52 5.82
N PHE A 58 10.24 2.85 5.22
CA PHE A 58 11.34 1.92 4.99
C PHE A 58 12.49 2.20 5.98
N ASN A 59 13.18 1.15 6.39
CA ASN A 59 14.37 1.22 7.25
C ASN A 59 15.65 1.25 6.41
N GLY A 60 16.01 2.41 5.87
CA GLY A 60 17.24 2.55 5.09
C GLY A 60 17.40 3.94 4.49
N GLN A 61 18.61 4.27 4.04
CA GLN A 61 18.89 5.56 3.38
C GLN A 61 18.38 5.61 1.93
N LYS A 62 18.25 4.47 1.26
CA LYS A 62 17.82 4.38 -0.14
C LYS A 62 16.36 3.96 -0.24
N LEU A 63 15.59 4.71 -1.00
CA LEU A 63 14.21 4.36 -1.34
C LEU A 63 14.21 3.31 -2.46
N PRO A 64 13.56 2.15 -2.28
CA PRO A 64 13.47 1.16 -3.34
C PRO A 64 12.66 1.69 -4.53
N PRO A 65 13.07 1.40 -5.77
CA PRO A 65 12.36 1.84 -6.97
C PRO A 65 11.03 1.11 -7.17
N HIS A 66 10.89 -0.10 -6.62
CA HIS A 66 9.68 -0.92 -6.65
C HIS A 66 9.64 -1.82 -5.41
N VAL A 67 8.44 -2.15 -4.96
CA VAL A 67 8.19 -3.11 -3.89
C VAL A 67 7.29 -4.21 -4.42
N TYR A 68 7.60 -5.45 -4.06
CA TYR A 68 6.78 -6.60 -4.42
C TYR A 68 5.86 -6.91 -3.24
N CYS A 69 4.57 -7.11 -3.52
CA CYS A 69 3.59 -7.44 -2.51
C CYS A 69 2.75 -8.61 -3.04
N TYR A 70 2.72 -9.72 -2.30
CA TYR A 70 1.93 -10.92 -2.60
C TYR A 70 2.21 -11.65 -3.92
N PHE A 71 3.37 -11.48 -4.57
CA PHE A 71 3.71 -12.20 -5.82
C PHE A 71 2.60 -12.25 -6.88
N THR A 72 1.71 -11.24 -6.95
CA THR A 72 0.53 -11.34 -7.82
C THR A 72 0.93 -11.19 -9.28
N SER A 73 1.05 -12.33 -9.96
CA SER A 73 1.09 -12.50 -11.41
C SER A 73 -0.30 -12.93 -11.86
N LEU A 74 -1.07 -12.03 -12.48
CA LEU A 74 -2.36 -12.38 -13.09
C LEU A 74 -2.15 -12.74 -14.56
N SER A 75 -2.29 -14.03 -14.86
CA SER A 75 -2.20 -14.58 -16.21
C SER A 75 -3.48 -14.27 -17.01
N ALA A 76 -3.33 -13.69 -18.21
CA ALA A 76 -4.42 -13.47 -19.15
C ALA A 76 -4.65 -14.71 -20.03
N TYR A 77 -5.91 -15.12 -20.19
CA TYR A 77 -6.32 -16.14 -21.14
C TYR A 77 -6.89 -15.48 -22.40
N PRO A 78 -6.46 -15.88 -23.61
CA PRO A 78 -7.14 -15.48 -24.83
C PRO A 78 -8.49 -16.20 -24.95
N MET A 79 -9.55 -15.46 -25.26
CA MET A 79 -10.80 -16.01 -25.83
C MET A 79 -10.69 -16.05 -27.34
#